data_AF-A0A284R2Y4-F1
#
_entry.id   AF-A0A284R2Y4-F1
#
_cell.length_a   1.000
_cell.length_b   1.000
_cell.length_c   1.000
_cell.angle_alpha   90.00
_cell.angle_beta   90.00
_cell.angle_gamma   90.00
#
_symmetry.space_group_name_H-M   'P 1'
#
loop_
_entity.id
_entity.type
_entity.pdbx_description
1 polymer ?
#
loop_
_entity_poly.entity_id
_entity_poly.type
_entity_poly.pdbx_seq_one_letter_code
_entity_poly.pdbx_strand_id
1 'polypeptide(L)'
;MLEARDACSGAQRNGDHAAAIYHDYLDLKKKHGPEAANQVIQFRLLHLDELSSVAGEEGLTEESQCRKYDVFFGKDVSEGAKEKLGRYLEELSSEKDGWGTTDGPMRDAACNCGWSVRRLVTGIPSRLLKTYSSFRLYAHTPCLSILNNGDIHAKHMAQLPTDGRHANAGKIVPVRGHMTA
;
A
#
# COMPACT_ATOMS: atom_id res chain seq x y z
N MET A 1 8.58 1.45 -18.93
CA MET A 1 7.96 1.44 -17.59
C MET A 1 6.67 0.65 -17.74
N LEU A 2 6.43 -0.40 -16.95
CA LEU A 2 5.14 -1.11 -17.01
C LEU A 2 4.04 -0.18 -16.52
N GLU A 3 3.00 0.00 -17.31
CA GLU A 3 1.82 0.72 -16.85
C GLU A 3 1.04 -0.16 -15.87
N ALA A 4 0.93 0.31 -14.63
CA ALA A 4 0.21 -0.44 -13.60
C ALA A 4 -1.29 -0.62 -13.95
N ARG A 5 -1.84 0.23 -14.85
CA ARG A 5 -3.22 0.10 -15.32
C ARG A 5 -3.42 -1.20 -16.09
N ASP A 6 -2.40 -1.61 -16.81
CA ASP A 6 -2.46 -2.77 -17.69
C ASP A 6 -2.01 -4.03 -16.94
N ALA A 7 -0.89 -3.94 -16.23
CA ALA A 7 -0.30 -5.09 -15.54
C ALA A 7 -0.91 -5.38 -14.15
N CYS A 8 -1.43 -4.36 -13.46
CA CYS A 8 -1.80 -4.43 -12.04
C CYS A 8 -3.11 -3.67 -11.75
N SER A 9 -4.12 -3.79 -12.64
CA SER A 9 -5.39 -3.05 -12.58
C SER A 9 -6.12 -3.14 -11.23
N GLY A 10 -5.92 -4.23 -10.47
CA GLY A 10 -6.44 -4.39 -9.11
C GLY A 10 -5.71 -3.58 -8.03
N ALA A 11 -4.39 -3.40 -8.16
CA ALA A 11 -3.55 -2.71 -7.16
C ALA A 11 -3.81 -1.20 -7.11
N GLN A 12 -4.33 -0.62 -8.19
CA GLN A 12 -4.58 0.82 -8.30
C GLN A 12 -5.79 1.32 -7.53
N ARG A 13 -6.68 0.43 -7.09
CA ARG A 13 -7.93 0.86 -6.45
C ARG A 13 -7.80 1.13 -4.95
N ASN A 14 -6.75 0.60 -4.33
CA ASN A 14 -6.52 0.68 -2.88
C ASN A 14 -5.11 1.17 -2.51
N GLY A 15 -4.21 1.31 -3.48
CA GLY A 15 -2.77 1.44 -3.24
C GLY A 15 -2.24 2.85 -3.02
N ASP A 16 -3.09 3.88 -3.11
CA ASP A 16 -2.61 5.26 -3.20
C ASP A 16 -2.56 6.00 -1.85
N HIS A 17 -3.13 5.44 -0.75
CA HIS A 17 -3.23 6.15 0.54
C HIS A 17 -2.97 5.27 1.76
N ALA A 18 -1.81 4.61 1.85
CA ALA A 18 -1.40 3.97 3.11
C ALA A 18 -0.93 4.99 4.19
N ALA A 19 -0.84 6.28 3.87
CA ALA A 19 -0.22 7.30 4.73
C ALA A 19 -1.19 8.03 5.70
N ALA A 20 -2.50 7.82 5.62
CA ALA A 20 -3.44 8.45 6.55
C ALA A 20 -3.53 7.66 7.86
N ILE A 21 -2.49 7.72 8.69
CA ILE A 21 -2.40 6.93 9.93
C ILE A 21 -3.07 7.68 11.08
N TYR A 22 -2.50 8.79 11.57
CA TYR A 22 -3.12 9.54 12.67
C TYR A 22 -4.40 10.29 12.24
N HIS A 23 -4.54 10.61 10.96
CA HIS A 23 -5.71 11.32 10.43
C HIS A 23 -7.02 10.56 10.65
N ASP A 24 -6.98 9.23 10.57
CA ASP A 24 -8.16 8.36 10.67
C ASP A 24 -8.46 7.95 12.10
N TYR A 25 -7.54 8.17 13.05
CA TYR A 25 -7.65 7.62 14.40
C TYR A 25 -8.94 8.02 15.10
N LEU A 26 -9.33 9.29 15.03
CA LEU A 26 -10.54 9.78 15.68
C LEU A 26 -11.81 9.15 15.09
N ASP A 27 -11.85 8.97 13.77
CA ASP A 27 -12.99 8.35 13.09
C ASP A 27 -13.05 6.84 13.34
N LEU A 28 -11.90 6.16 13.30
CA LEU A 28 -11.77 4.75 13.67
C LEU A 28 -12.20 4.52 15.13
N LYS A 29 -11.74 5.38 16.05
CA LYS A 29 -12.10 5.32 17.47
C LYS A 29 -13.59 5.53 17.66
N LYS A 30 -14.18 6.52 16.99
CA LYS A 30 -15.62 6.79 17.06
C LYS A 30 -16.45 5.61 16.55
N LYS A 31 -15.99 4.93 15.50
CA LYS A 31 -16.74 3.86 14.83
C LYS A 31 -16.55 2.48 15.47
N HIS A 32 -15.35 2.19 15.95
CA HIS A 32 -14.94 0.84 16.37
C HIS A 32 -14.41 0.75 17.81
N GLY A 33 -14.29 1.89 18.50
CA GLY A 33 -13.70 1.97 19.83
C GLY A 33 -12.17 2.14 19.80
N PRO A 34 -11.57 2.58 20.92
CA PRO A 34 -10.15 2.94 20.98
C PRO A 34 -9.20 1.75 20.76
N GLU A 35 -9.55 0.57 21.26
CA GLU A 35 -8.70 -0.63 21.12
C GLU A 35 -8.60 -1.09 19.66
N ALA A 36 -9.74 -1.23 18.98
CA ALA A 36 -9.77 -1.60 17.57
C ALA A 36 -9.14 -0.52 16.68
N ALA A 37 -9.35 0.76 17.00
CA ALA A 37 -8.69 1.86 16.30
C ALA A 37 -7.17 1.76 16.42
N ASN A 38 -6.66 1.53 17.64
CA ASN A 38 -5.23 1.36 17.88
C ASN A 38 -4.67 0.16 17.09
N GLN A 39 -5.34 -1.00 17.14
CA GLN A 39 -4.92 -2.17 16.37
C GLN A 39 -4.85 -1.90 14.86
N VAL A 40 -5.82 -1.18 14.30
CA VAL A 40 -5.81 -0.79 12.88
C VAL A 40 -4.65 0.13 12.57
N ILE A 41 -4.39 1.12 13.44
CA ILE A 41 -3.26 2.05 13.28
C ILE A 41 -1.92 1.33 13.35
N GLN A 42 -1.70 0.49 14.37
CA GLN A 42 -0.49 -0.31 14.53
C GLN A 42 -0.28 -1.24 13.34
N PHE A 43 -1.33 -1.90 12.88
CA PHE A 43 -1.29 -2.72 11.68
C PHE A 43 -0.82 -1.90 10.47
N ARG A 44 -1.37 -0.70 10.24
CA ARG A 44 -0.94 0.18 9.14
C ARG A 44 0.52 0.64 9.28
N LEU A 45 0.97 0.96 10.49
CA LEU A 45 2.36 1.34 10.76
C LEU A 45 3.33 0.20 10.45
N LEU A 46 3.02 -1.03 10.85
CA LEU A 46 3.85 -2.20 10.55
C LEU A 46 3.99 -2.46 9.04
N HIS A 47 2.95 -2.16 8.25
CA HIS A 47 3.05 -2.24 6.78
C HIS A 47 4.07 -1.25 6.23
N LEU A 48 4.23 -0.09 6.87
CA LEU A 48 5.21 0.90 6.44
C LEU A 48 6.64 0.36 6.60
N ASP A 49 6.97 -0.26 7.72
CA ASP A 49 8.33 -0.77 7.91
C ASP A 49 8.62 -1.93 6.96
N GLU A 50 7.67 -2.85 6.80
CA GLU A 50 7.82 -4.00 5.92
C GLU A 50 7.97 -3.59 4.46
N LEU A 51 7.08 -2.74 3.95
CA LEU A 51 7.14 -2.28 2.57
C LEU A 51 8.40 -1.42 2.31
N SER A 52 8.92 -0.71 3.33
CA SER A 52 10.20 0.00 3.25
C SER A 52 11.35 -0.98 3.07
N SER A 53 11.37 -2.06 3.86
CA SER A 53 12.38 -3.12 3.79
C SER A 53 12.40 -3.76 2.42
N VAL A 54 11.23 -4.18 1.92
CA VAL A 54 11.07 -4.77 0.59
C VAL A 54 11.53 -3.81 -0.51
N ALA A 55 11.19 -2.52 -0.41
CA ALA A 55 11.67 -1.53 -1.37
C ALA A 55 13.20 -1.37 -1.34
N GLY A 56 13.84 -1.52 -0.18
CA GLY A 56 15.29 -1.54 -0.03
C GLY A 56 15.93 -2.77 -0.66
N GLU A 57 15.43 -3.96 -0.31
CA GLU A 57 15.90 -5.26 -0.85
C GLU A 57 15.74 -5.35 -2.37
N GLU A 58 14.64 -4.80 -2.89
CA GLU A 58 14.36 -4.80 -4.33
C GLU A 58 15.09 -3.68 -5.08
N GLY A 59 15.77 -2.76 -4.38
CA GLY A 59 16.44 -1.60 -4.99
C GLY A 59 15.46 -0.61 -5.64
N LEU A 60 14.27 -0.47 -5.07
CA LEU A 60 13.15 0.35 -5.54
C LEU A 60 12.79 1.48 -4.55
N THR A 61 13.71 1.85 -3.67
CA THR A 61 13.44 2.84 -2.61
C THR A 61 13.08 4.21 -3.19
N GLU A 62 13.76 4.65 -4.26
CA GLU A 62 13.47 5.93 -4.91
C GLU A 62 12.15 5.87 -5.70
N GLU A 63 11.93 4.80 -6.46
CA GLU A 63 10.74 4.65 -7.31
C GLU A 63 9.47 4.40 -6.51
N SER A 64 9.54 3.64 -5.42
CA SER A 64 8.39 3.34 -4.56
C SER A 64 7.82 4.59 -3.89
N GLN A 65 8.66 5.63 -3.70
CA GLN A 65 8.34 6.82 -2.93
C GLN A 65 7.77 6.48 -1.56
N CYS A 66 8.23 5.36 -0.99
CA CYS A 66 7.99 4.98 0.38
C CYS A 66 8.63 6.05 1.28
N ARG A 67 7.81 6.94 1.86
CA ARG A 67 8.26 8.00 2.77
C ARG A 67 7.53 7.86 4.11
N LYS A 68 8.25 8.14 5.19
CA LYS A 68 7.74 8.11 6.57
C LYS A 68 7.30 9.49 7.07
N TYR A 69 7.05 10.43 6.17
CA TYR A 69 6.70 11.80 6.51
C TYR A 69 5.51 12.26 5.66
N ASP A 70 4.63 13.04 6.28
CA ASP A 70 3.56 13.77 5.61
C ASP A 70 3.99 15.22 5.36
N VAL A 71 3.65 15.74 4.18
CA VAL A 71 3.97 17.11 3.78
C VAL A 71 2.68 17.87 3.53
N PHE A 72 2.51 19.00 4.22
CA PHE A 72 1.35 19.86 4.10
C PHE A 72 1.73 21.18 3.47
N PHE A 73 0.99 21.58 2.43
CA PHE A 73 1.08 22.90 1.84
C PHE A 73 -0.07 23.74 2.37
N GLY A 74 0.25 24.85 3.03
CA GLY A 74 -0.75 25.71 3.67
C GLY A 74 -0.71 25.60 5.19
N LYS A 75 -0.73 26.76 5.83
CA LYS A 75 -0.61 26.87 7.28
C LYS A 75 -1.80 26.22 7.99
N ASP A 76 -3.00 26.50 7.52
CA ASP A 76 -4.26 25.95 8.00
C ASP A 76 -4.31 24.41 7.94
N VAL A 77 -3.88 23.82 6.80
CA VAL A 77 -3.82 22.36 6.64
C VAL A 77 -2.79 21.76 7.61
N SER A 78 -1.62 22.37 7.70
CA SER A 78 -0.55 21.91 8.61
C SER A 78 -0.95 22.00 10.09
N GLU A 79 -1.67 23.07 10.48
CA GLU A 79 -2.16 23.26 11.85
C GLU A 79 -3.23 22.22 12.20
N GLY A 80 -4.19 21.99 11.29
CA GLY A 80 -5.19 20.93 11.48
C GLY A 80 -4.56 19.54 11.56
N ALA A 81 -3.49 19.28 10.81
CA ALA A 81 -2.73 18.04 10.90
C ALA A 81 -1.99 17.91 12.25
N LYS A 82 -1.32 18.97 12.72
CA LYS A 82 -0.65 19.02 14.03
C LYS A 82 -1.65 18.80 15.17
N GLU A 83 -2.85 19.37 15.08
CA GLU A 83 -3.91 19.16 16.09
C GLU A 83 -4.36 17.69 16.15
N LYS A 84 -4.64 17.08 15.00
CA LYS A 84 -5.01 15.65 14.92
C LYS A 84 -3.90 14.75 15.47
N LEU A 85 -2.65 15.04 15.13
CA LEU A 85 -1.49 14.32 15.65
C LEU A 85 -1.37 14.49 17.17
N GLY A 86 -1.55 15.70 17.70
CA GLY A 86 -1.53 15.96 19.14
C GLY A 86 -2.54 15.12 19.90
N ARG A 87 -3.80 15.09 19.45
CA ARG A 87 -4.86 14.26 20.06
C ARG A 87 -4.56 12.77 20.00
N TYR A 88 -4.01 12.30 18.88
CA TYR A 88 -3.56 10.91 18.74
C TYR A 88 -2.47 10.57 19.77
N LEU A 89 -1.45 11.41 19.91
CA LEU A 89 -0.33 11.19 20.83
C LEU A 89 -0.68 11.39 22.32
N GLU A 90 -1.71 12.17 22.63
CA GLU A 90 -2.25 12.27 23.99
C GLU A 90 -2.83 10.94 24.47
N GLU A 91 -3.54 10.23 23.57
CA GLU A 91 -4.18 8.95 23.89
C GLU A 91 -3.23 7.75 23.71
N LEU A 92 -2.27 7.85 22.78
CA LEU A 92 -1.25 6.83 22.50
C LEU A 92 0.14 7.36 22.81
N SER A 93 0.41 7.51 24.12
CA SER A 93 1.68 8.04 24.61
C SER A 93 2.90 7.18 24.24
N SER A 94 2.71 5.88 23.98
CA SER A 94 3.75 4.97 23.50
C SER A 94 4.32 5.36 22.13
N GLU A 95 3.56 6.10 21.32
CA GLU A 95 3.95 6.48 19.96
C GLU A 95 4.72 7.80 19.92
N LYS A 96 4.79 8.56 21.03
CA LYS A 96 5.38 9.90 21.06
C LYS A 96 6.79 9.99 20.50
N ASP A 97 7.61 8.97 20.74
CA ASP A 97 9.01 8.95 20.30
C ASP A 97 9.15 8.73 18.77
N GLY A 98 8.10 8.21 18.12
CA GLY A 98 8.08 7.94 16.68
C GLY A 98 7.62 9.11 15.82
N TRP A 99 7.04 10.16 16.42
CA TRP A 99 6.43 11.28 15.69
C TRP A 99 7.13 12.60 15.97
N GLY A 100 7.38 13.37 14.92
CA GLY A 100 7.97 14.71 15.00
C GLY A 100 7.30 15.67 14.04
N THR A 101 7.39 16.96 14.33
CA THR A 101 6.93 18.02 13.42
C THR A 101 8.09 18.97 13.16
N THR A 102 8.24 19.41 11.92
CA THR A 102 9.25 20.39 11.54
C THR A 102 8.61 21.40 10.60
N ASP A 103 8.90 22.67 10.83
CA ASP A 103 8.50 23.76 9.94
C ASP A 103 9.71 24.17 9.09
N GLY A 104 9.53 24.33 7.78
CA GLY A 104 10.58 24.81 6.89
C GLY A 104 10.43 24.36 5.43
N PRO A 105 11.22 24.97 4.53
CA PRO A 105 11.25 24.57 3.13
C PRO A 105 11.87 23.18 3.02
N MET A 106 11.08 22.21 2.60
CA MET A 106 11.56 20.86 2.34
C MET A 106 12.16 20.81 0.94
N ARG A 107 13.49 20.75 0.85
CA ARG A 107 14.17 20.45 -0.43
C ARG A 107 13.86 18.98 -0.76
N ASP A 108 13.39 18.73 -1.98
CA ASP A 108 13.01 17.41 -2.51
C ASP A 108 11.65 16.81 -2.06
N ALA A 109 10.71 17.65 -1.60
CA ALA A 109 9.33 17.19 -1.38
C ALA A 109 8.51 17.17 -2.68
N ALA A 110 8.60 16.07 -3.42
CA ALA A 110 7.45 15.68 -4.24
C ALA A 110 6.31 15.30 -3.28
N CYS A 111 5.25 16.09 -3.27
CA CYS A 111 4.01 15.78 -2.54
C CYS A 111 3.45 14.46 -3.07
N ASN A 112 3.66 13.38 -2.32
CA ASN A 112 2.87 12.16 -2.43
C ASN A 112 2.56 11.75 -1.00
N CYS A 113 1.50 12.36 -0.47
CA CYS A 113 0.84 11.93 0.75
C CYS A 113 0.26 10.54 0.47
N GLY A 114 1.07 9.51 0.61
CA GLY A 114 0.68 8.18 0.16
C GLY A 114 1.87 7.42 -0.40
N TRP A 115 2.08 6.26 0.18
CA TRP A 115 2.82 5.19 -0.45
C TRP A 115 2.29 5.00 -1.85
N SER A 116 3.13 5.12 -2.87
CA SER A 116 2.73 4.63 -4.19
C SER A 116 2.97 3.13 -4.21
N VAL A 117 2.13 2.36 -3.51
CA VAL A 117 2.16 0.88 -3.56
C VAL A 117 2.17 0.43 -5.02
N ARG A 118 1.50 1.20 -5.89
CA ARG A 118 1.56 1.07 -7.35
C ARG A 118 2.99 0.99 -7.92
N ARG A 119 3.90 1.90 -7.54
CA ARG A 119 5.26 1.94 -8.11
C ARG A 119 6.16 0.84 -7.55
N LEU A 120 5.96 0.46 -6.27
CA LEU A 120 6.60 -0.73 -5.73
C LEU A 120 6.13 -1.99 -6.50
N VAL A 121 4.82 -2.15 -6.63
CA VAL A 121 4.19 -3.31 -7.30
C VAL A 121 4.54 -3.39 -8.78
N THR A 122 4.69 -2.28 -9.50
CA THR A 122 5.15 -2.32 -10.91
C THR A 122 6.66 -2.34 -11.08
N GLY A 123 7.41 -1.86 -10.08
CA GLY A 123 8.88 -1.87 -10.09
C GLY A 123 9.43 -3.28 -10.14
N ILE A 124 8.89 -4.18 -9.31
CA ILE A 124 9.31 -5.59 -9.23
C ILE A 124 9.19 -6.30 -10.59
N PRO A 125 8.01 -6.40 -11.24
CA PRO A 125 7.89 -7.05 -12.55
C PRO A 125 8.66 -6.31 -13.64
N SER A 126 8.82 -4.98 -13.55
CA SER A 126 9.65 -4.22 -14.49
C SER A 126 11.12 -4.65 -14.39
N ARG A 127 11.63 -4.88 -13.17
CA ARG A 127 12.98 -5.38 -12.92
C ARG A 127 13.14 -6.81 -13.43
N LEU A 128 12.18 -7.68 -13.17
CA LEU A 128 12.20 -9.07 -13.66
C LEU A 128 12.24 -9.15 -15.19
N LEU A 129 11.41 -8.35 -15.89
CA LEU A 129 11.41 -8.29 -17.35
C LEU A 129 12.73 -7.78 -17.94
N LYS A 130 13.42 -6.85 -17.26
CA LYS A 130 14.74 -6.36 -17.67
C LYS A 130 15.85 -7.39 -17.41
N THR A 131 15.77 -8.10 -16.29
CA THR A 131 16.83 -8.99 -15.81
C THR A 131 16.81 -10.34 -16.51
N TYR A 132 15.62 -10.89 -16.73
CA TYR A 132 15.43 -12.24 -17.23
C TYR A 132 14.76 -12.21 -18.60
N SER A 133 15.52 -12.50 -19.66
CA SER A 133 15.00 -12.58 -21.03
C SER A 133 14.00 -13.73 -21.25
N SER A 134 13.95 -14.70 -20.33
CA SER A 134 12.97 -15.79 -20.30
C SER A 134 11.68 -15.42 -19.55
N PHE A 135 11.70 -14.35 -18.75
CA PHE A 135 10.52 -13.91 -18.03
C PHE A 135 9.52 -13.27 -19.00
N ARG A 136 8.26 -13.64 -18.86
CA ARG A 136 7.15 -13.15 -19.69
C ARG A 136 6.02 -12.76 -18.76
N LEU A 137 5.48 -11.56 -18.97
CA LEU A 137 4.30 -11.09 -18.27
C LEU A 137 3.15 -11.02 -19.27
N TYR A 138 2.08 -11.78 -18.99
CA TYR A 138 0.87 -11.77 -19.79
C TYR A 138 -0.21 -11.01 -19.01
N ALA A 139 -0.45 -9.76 -19.38
CA ALA A 139 -1.54 -8.95 -18.85
C ALA A 139 -2.85 -9.27 -19.59
N HIS A 140 -4.00 -9.00 -18.97
CA HIS A 140 -5.33 -9.24 -19.57
C HIS A 140 -5.59 -10.68 -20.02
N THR A 141 -4.90 -11.67 -19.45
CA THR A 141 -5.11 -13.10 -19.69
C THR A 141 -5.77 -13.75 -18.47
N PRO A 142 -7.10 -13.62 -18.29
CA PRO A 142 -7.78 -14.23 -17.14
C PRO A 142 -7.66 -15.75 -17.20
N CYS A 143 -7.18 -16.36 -16.10
CA CYS A 143 -7.19 -17.81 -15.95
C CYS A 143 -8.61 -18.26 -15.60
N LEU A 144 -9.31 -18.87 -16.57
CA LEU A 144 -10.70 -19.33 -16.40
C LEU A 144 -10.79 -20.73 -15.78
N SER A 145 -9.76 -21.56 -16.01
CA SER A 145 -9.67 -22.91 -15.45
C SER A 145 -8.22 -23.37 -15.41
N ILE A 146 -7.93 -24.31 -14.51
CA ILE A 146 -6.64 -24.99 -14.40
C ILE A 146 -6.90 -26.48 -14.66
N LEU A 147 -6.28 -27.03 -15.70
CA LEU A 147 -6.44 -28.41 -16.12
C LEU A 147 -5.07 -29.06 -16.24
N ASN A 148 -4.96 -30.35 -15.89
CA ASN A 148 -3.69 -31.08 -16.00
C ASN A 148 -3.15 -31.17 -17.44
N ASN A 149 -4.04 -31.08 -18.44
CA ASN A 149 -3.71 -31.13 -19.88
C ASN A 149 -4.25 -29.89 -20.63
N GLY A 150 -4.07 -28.68 -20.07
CA GLY A 150 -4.44 -27.43 -20.75
C GLY A 150 -3.43 -26.98 -21.81
N ASP A 151 -3.81 -25.96 -22.58
CA ASP A 151 -2.99 -25.40 -23.69
C ASP A 151 -1.67 -24.76 -23.21
N ILE A 152 -1.60 -24.35 -21.94
CA ILE A 152 -0.39 -23.81 -21.31
C ILE A 152 0.15 -24.84 -20.33
N HIS A 153 1.30 -25.44 -20.67
CA HIS A 153 1.96 -26.41 -19.81
C HIS A 153 3.00 -25.74 -18.91
N ALA A 154 2.90 -25.99 -17.60
CA ALA A 154 3.87 -25.54 -16.61
C ALA A 154 4.25 -26.71 -15.68
N LYS A 155 5.54 -26.86 -15.39
CA LYS A 155 6.04 -27.88 -14.45
C LYS A 155 5.69 -27.56 -13.00
N HIS A 156 5.66 -26.27 -12.66
CA HIS A 156 5.31 -25.76 -11.34
C HIS A 156 4.34 -24.60 -11.51
N MET A 157 3.31 -24.55 -10.67
CA MET A 157 2.29 -23.50 -10.70
C MET A 157 2.10 -22.93 -9.30
N ALA A 158 2.24 -21.62 -9.17
CA ALA A 158 1.91 -20.88 -7.96
C ALA A 158 0.63 -20.09 -8.22
N GLN A 159 -0.38 -20.27 -7.37
CA GLN A 159 -1.65 -19.55 -7.49
C GLN A 159 -1.77 -18.50 -6.39
N LEU A 160 -1.88 -17.23 -6.79
CA LEU A 160 -2.00 -16.08 -5.88
C LEU A 160 -3.26 -15.25 -6.20
N PRO A 161 -4.48 -15.83 -6.13
CA PRO A 161 -5.71 -15.10 -6.43
C PRO A 161 -6.09 -14.19 -5.25
N THR A 162 -6.33 -12.91 -5.51
CA THR A 162 -6.60 -11.91 -4.46
C THR A 162 -8.07 -11.79 -4.05
N ASP A 163 -9.03 -12.20 -4.88
CA ASP A 163 -10.47 -12.05 -4.62
C ASP A 163 -11.26 -13.38 -4.67
N GLY A 164 -10.57 -14.52 -4.60
CA GLY A 164 -11.20 -15.84 -4.48
C GLY A 164 -11.96 -16.30 -5.72
N ARG A 165 -11.92 -15.57 -6.83
CA ARG A 165 -12.55 -16.00 -8.07
C ARG A 165 -11.82 -17.23 -8.62
N HIS A 166 -12.51 -18.36 -8.54
CA HIS A 166 -12.35 -19.59 -9.31
C HIS A 166 -11.60 -20.79 -8.70
N ALA A 167 -10.61 -20.65 -7.81
CA ALA A 167 -9.92 -21.86 -7.29
C ALA A 167 -10.23 -22.26 -5.85
N ASN A 168 -10.69 -21.34 -5.02
CA ASN A 168 -11.02 -21.60 -3.61
C ASN A 168 -12.47 -21.21 -3.28
N ALA A 169 -13.38 -21.48 -4.23
CA ALA A 169 -14.80 -21.18 -4.09
C ALA A 169 -15.34 -21.79 -2.79
N GLY A 170 -15.85 -20.93 -1.91
CA GLY A 170 -16.43 -21.33 -0.61
C GLY A 170 -15.51 -21.20 0.61
N LYS A 171 -14.20 -20.97 0.44
CA LYS A 171 -13.27 -20.72 1.57
C LYS A 171 -12.89 -19.25 1.74
N ILE A 172 -13.00 -18.45 0.68
CA ILE A 172 -12.66 -17.03 0.67
C ILE A 172 -13.93 -16.25 0.35
N VAL A 173 -14.28 -15.29 1.21
CA VAL A 173 -15.42 -14.39 1.02
C VAL A 173 -14.92 -13.06 0.48
N PRO A 174 -15.30 -12.65 -0.74
CA PRO A 174 -14.89 -11.37 -1.28
C PRO A 174 -15.57 -10.24 -0.51
N VAL A 175 -14.78 -9.35 0.08
CA VAL A 175 -15.27 -8.13 0.73
C VAL A 175 -15.00 -6.94 -0.19
N ARG A 176 -16.06 -6.24 -0.59
CA ARG A 176 -15.94 -5.03 -1.42
C ARG A 176 -15.81 -3.81 -0.52
N GLY A 177 -14.62 -3.22 -0.46
CA GLY A 177 -14.41 -1.87 0.05
C GLY A 177 -14.73 -0.83 -1.03
N HIS A 178 -15.40 0.26 -0.65
CA HIS A 178 -15.54 1.45 -1.50
C HIS A 178 -14.78 2.59 -0.83
N MET A 179 -13.84 3.19 -1.55
CA MET A 179 -13.15 4.42 -1.13
C MET A 179 -13.71 5.56 -1.97
N THR A 180 -14.29 6.57 -1.33
CA THR A 180 -14.59 7.85 -1.94
C THR A 180 -13.33 8.71 -1.90
N ALA A 181 -12.97 9.27 -3.06
CA ALA A 181 -11.90 10.25 -3.20
C ALA A 181 -12.36 11.65 -2.75
#